data_AF-A0A1V5FCS7-F1
#
_entry.id   AF-A0A1V5FCS7-F1
#
_cell.length_a   1.000
_cell.length_b   1.000
_cell.length_c   1.000
_cell.angle_alpha   90.00
_cell.angle_beta   90.00
_cell.angle_gamma   90.00
#
_symmetry.space_group_name_H-M   'P 1'
#
loop_
_entity.id
_entity.type
_entity.pdbx_description
1 polymer ?
#
loop_
_entity_poly.entity_id
_entity_poly.type
_entity_poly.pdbx_seq_one_letter_code
_entity_poly.pdbx_strand_id
1 'polypeptide(L)'
;MLDEIVTVANDEVCAAIQALWESTRLIAEPSGAMGVAAAMKRPEAWKGRRAVCVLSGANMDFAQLAWIARHAGVGLDERRYYQFEIGERAGSLLDLLETVMDGINIIDFQYGKTDSHRAWPVIGFEASPMALEMLGRRLDETSVAHKDVTLREDVEFRIINYNPALFRLPYFAIVEFPERAGALRDFMRRARDMASICYFNYATTGEQVGRALMGFEFDSEDARQRFLRHLDENGPRRRPLSMEVLSAIL
;
A
#
# COMPACT_ATOMS: atom_id res chain seq x y z
N MET A 1 -33.26 -10.27 34.01
CA MET A 1 -32.17 -9.42 34.54
C MET A 1 -30.94 -9.63 33.69
N LEU A 2 -30.00 -8.69 33.71
CA LEU A 2 -28.76 -8.68 32.92
C LEU A 2 -27.60 -9.17 33.80
N ASP A 3 -26.80 -10.11 33.29
CA ASP A 3 -25.68 -10.70 34.06
C ASP A 3 -24.34 -9.95 33.86
N GLU A 4 -24.10 -9.42 32.65
CA GLU A 4 -22.83 -8.80 32.28
C GLU A 4 -22.99 -7.80 31.13
N ILE A 5 -22.08 -6.82 31.05
CA ILE A 5 -21.88 -5.93 29.91
C ILE A 5 -20.45 -6.08 29.42
N VAL A 6 -20.26 -6.30 28.12
CA VAL A 6 -18.95 -6.37 27.47
C VAL A 6 -18.84 -5.26 26.44
N THR A 7 -17.74 -4.51 26.47
CA THR A 7 -17.44 -3.47 25.48
C THR A 7 -16.49 -3.98 24.41
N VAL A 8 -16.73 -3.56 23.17
CA VAL A 8 -15.91 -3.90 22.01
C VAL A 8 -15.42 -2.65 21.31
N ALA A 9 -14.22 -2.71 20.73
CA ALA A 9 -13.64 -1.68 19.92
C ALA A 9 -14.09 -1.82 18.45
N ASN A 10 -13.88 -0.76 17.66
CA ASN A 10 -14.38 -0.72 16.28
C ASN A 10 -13.71 -1.75 15.37
N ASP A 11 -12.41 -1.99 15.56
CA ASP A 11 -11.63 -3.05 14.90
C ASP A 11 -12.16 -4.44 15.23
N GLU A 12 -12.50 -4.71 16.50
CA GLU A 12 -13.11 -5.97 16.93
C GLU A 12 -14.49 -6.18 16.26
N VAL A 13 -15.27 -5.11 16.10
CA VAL A 13 -16.54 -5.13 15.36
C VAL A 13 -16.32 -5.42 13.88
N CYS A 14 -15.35 -4.77 13.25
CA CYS A 14 -15.02 -5.02 11.85
C CYS A 14 -14.59 -6.48 11.63
N ALA A 15 -13.70 -6.99 12.47
CA ALA A 15 -13.25 -8.38 12.43
C ALA A 15 -14.41 -9.38 12.57
N ALA A 16 -15.39 -9.09 13.43
CA ALA A 16 -16.59 -9.91 13.54
C ALA A 16 -17.42 -9.93 12.25
N ILE A 17 -17.58 -8.79 11.57
CA ILE A 17 -18.30 -8.71 10.29
C ILE A 17 -17.57 -9.50 9.20
N GLN A 18 -16.23 -9.39 9.13
CA GLN A 18 -15.44 -10.19 8.20
C GLN A 18 -15.57 -11.69 8.50
N ALA A 19 -15.46 -12.10 9.77
CA ALA A 19 -15.63 -13.50 10.14
C ALA A 19 -17.02 -14.05 9.74
N LEU A 20 -18.08 -13.27 9.94
CA LEU A 20 -19.44 -13.63 9.48
C LEU A 20 -19.51 -13.81 7.97
N TRP A 21 -18.90 -12.88 7.21
CA TRP A 21 -18.84 -12.96 5.76
C TRP A 21 -18.06 -14.18 5.27
N GLU A 22 -16.88 -14.43 5.81
CA GLU A 22 -16.01 -15.54 5.40
C GLU A 22 -16.61 -16.91 5.72
N SER A 23 -17.21 -17.05 6.91
CA SER A 23 -17.74 -18.32 7.39
C SER A 23 -19.16 -18.64 6.90
N THR A 24 -20.01 -17.62 6.76
CA THR A 24 -21.45 -17.80 6.53
C THR A 24 -22.04 -16.91 5.42
N ARG A 25 -21.22 -16.02 4.83
CA ARG A 25 -21.65 -15.02 3.83
C ARG A 25 -22.73 -14.06 4.35
N LEU A 26 -22.84 -13.92 5.66
CA LEU A 26 -23.72 -12.94 6.30
C LEU A 26 -23.04 -11.57 6.36
N ILE A 27 -23.80 -10.52 6.07
CA ILE A 27 -23.36 -9.13 6.18
C ILE A 27 -24.22 -8.46 7.26
N ALA A 28 -23.66 -8.32 8.45
CA ALA A 28 -24.31 -7.62 9.56
C ALA A 28 -23.77 -6.20 9.66
N GLU A 29 -24.63 -5.22 9.96
CA GLU A 29 -24.20 -3.84 10.26
C GLU A 29 -23.32 -3.80 11.53
N PRO A 30 -22.55 -2.72 11.79
CA PRO A 30 -21.66 -2.64 12.94
C PRO A 30 -22.34 -2.97 14.28
N SER A 31 -23.50 -2.36 14.58
CA SER A 31 -24.31 -2.68 15.76
C SER A 31 -24.79 -4.14 15.77
N GLY A 32 -25.17 -4.66 14.61
CA GLY A 32 -25.60 -6.04 14.41
C GLY A 32 -24.53 -7.08 14.71
N ALA A 33 -23.25 -6.75 14.54
CA ALA A 33 -22.14 -7.65 14.76
C ALA A 33 -21.52 -7.58 16.17
N MET A 34 -21.92 -6.61 17.01
CA MET A 34 -21.29 -6.39 18.33
C MET A 34 -21.32 -7.62 19.24
N GLY A 35 -22.40 -8.41 19.21
CA GLY A 35 -22.51 -9.64 19.99
C GLY A 35 -21.48 -10.69 19.57
N VAL A 36 -21.23 -10.82 18.26
CA VAL A 36 -20.21 -11.72 17.70
C VAL A 36 -18.82 -11.22 18.06
N ALA A 37 -18.58 -9.90 17.95
CA ALA A 37 -17.31 -9.28 18.36
C ALA A 37 -16.98 -9.57 19.84
N ALA A 38 -17.97 -9.41 20.73
CA ALA A 38 -17.80 -9.69 22.15
C ALA A 38 -17.54 -11.18 22.41
N ALA A 39 -18.17 -12.07 21.65
CA ALA A 39 -17.91 -13.51 21.75
C ALA A 39 -16.49 -13.86 21.29
N MET A 40 -16.05 -13.32 20.14
CA MET A 40 -14.70 -13.53 19.58
C MET A 40 -13.60 -12.96 20.48
N LYS A 41 -13.85 -11.85 21.17
CA LYS A 41 -12.92 -11.25 22.15
C LYS A 41 -12.63 -12.17 23.34
N ARG A 42 -13.52 -13.11 23.66
CA ARG A 42 -13.42 -13.98 24.85
C ARG A 42 -13.60 -15.46 24.52
N PRO A 43 -12.79 -16.06 23.64
CA PRO A 43 -13.01 -17.43 23.16
C PRO A 43 -13.01 -18.46 24.29
N GLU A 44 -12.16 -18.26 25.31
CA GLU A 44 -12.07 -19.15 26.47
C GLU A 44 -13.34 -19.18 27.32
N ALA A 45 -14.14 -18.10 27.36
CA ALA A 45 -15.39 -18.06 28.11
C ALA A 45 -16.45 -19.05 27.55
N TRP A 46 -16.28 -19.46 26.29
CA TRP A 46 -17.23 -20.28 25.55
C TRP A 46 -16.74 -21.70 25.30
N LYS A 47 -15.54 -22.05 25.78
CA LYS A 47 -14.95 -23.37 25.58
C LYS A 47 -15.82 -24.48 26.18
N GLY A 48 -16.20 -25.45 25.35
CA GLY A 48 -17.10 -26.53 25.75
C GLY A 48 -18.55 -26.10 26.02
N ARG A 49 -18.92 -24.85 25.70
CA ARG A 49 -20.27 -24.29 25.86
C ARG A 49 -20.85 -23.93 24.49
N ARG A 50 -22.17 -23.75 24.45
CA ARG A 50 -22.89 -23.24 23.27
C ARG A 50 -23.24 -21.78 23.52
N ALA A 51 -22.78 -20.90 22.64
CA ALA A 51 -23.14 -19.49 22.64
C ALA A 51 -24.03 -19.17 21.43
N VAL A 52 -24.96 -18.24 21.59
CA VAL A 52 -25.80 -17.72 20.50
C VAL A 52 -25.62 -16.22 20.47
N CYS A 53 -25.20 -15.69 19.33
CA CYS A 53 -25.13 -14.26 19.08
C CYS A 53 -26.30 -13.84 18.21
N VAL A 54 -27.00 -12.78 18.61
CA VAL A 54 -28.10 -12.22 17.81
C VAL A 54 -27.50 -11.18 16.86
N LEU A 55 -27.69 -11.39 15.56
CA LEU A 55 -27.39 -10.36 14.55
C LEU A 55 -28.58 -9.40 14.47
N SER A 56 -28.48 -8.26 15.14
CA SER A 56 -29.63 -7.36 15.32
C SER A 56 -29.95 -6.49 14.10
N GLY A 57 -29.06 -6.42 13.11
CA GLY A 57 -29.25 -5.58 11.93
C GLY A 57 -28.27 -5.90 10.80
N ALA A 58 -28.66 -5.50 9.60
CA ALA A 58 -27.92 -5.73 8.35
C ALA A 58 -28.08 -4.53 7.39
N ASN A 59 -28.39 -3.34 7.91
CA ASN A 59 -28.54 -2.14 7.11
C ASN A 59 -27.15 -1.57 6.76
N MET A 60 -26.46 -2.28 5.88
CA MET A 60 -25.11 -1.96 5.45
C MET A 60 -25.12 -1.47 4.00
N ASP A 61 -24.32 -0.45 3.72
CA ASP A 61 -24.04 0.00 2.36
C ASP A 61 -22.62 -0.37 1.89
N PHE A 62 -22.36 -0.20 0.59
CA PHE A 62 -21.07 -0.53 -0.01
C PHE A 62 -19.91 0.35 0.50
N ALA A 63 -20.17 1.60 0.91
CA ALA A 63 -19.14 2.47 1.45
C ALA A 63 -18.71 2.02 2.86
N GLN A 64 -19.67 1.60 3.68
CA GLN A 64 -19.44 0.98 4.98
C GLN A 64 -18.72 -0.36 4.83
N LEU A 65 -19.11 -1.21 3.86
CA LEU A 65 -18.37 -2.44 3.55
C LEU A 65 -16.93 -2.15 3.16
N ALA A 66 -16.67 -1.15 2.33
CA ALA A 66 -15.30 -0.78 1.97
C ALA A 66 -14.50 -0.27 3.17
N TRP A 67 -15.14 0.46 4.09
CA TRP A 67 -14.51 0.86 5.35
C TRP A 67 -14.24 -0.34 6.25
N ILE A 68 -15.21 -1.24 6.43
CA ILE A 68 -15.04 -2.49 7.17
C ILE A 68 -13.93 -3.31 6.54
N ALA A 69 -13.89 -3.55 5.24
CA ALA A 69 -12.82 -4.30 4.58
C ALA A 69 -11.43 -3.69 4.83
N ARG A 70 -11.32 -2.36 4.97
CA ARG A 70 -10.07 -1.69 5.35
C ARG A 70 -9.68 -1.89 6.83
N HIS A 71 -10.65 -2.13 7.71
CA HIS A 71 -10.48 -2.17 9.17
C HIS A 71 -10.79 -3.53 9.82
N ALA A 72 -11.31 -4.50 9.07
CA ALA A 72 -11.81 -5.80 9.54
C ALA A 72 -10.75 -6.88 9.55
N GLY A 73 -9.69 -6.68 8.79
CA GLY A 73 -8.46 -7.38 9.06
C GLY A 73 -7.88 -6.85 10.35
N VAL A 74 -7.00 -7.65 10.91
CA VAL A 74 -5.91 -7.29 11.82
C VAL A 74 -5.00 -6.26 11.09
N GLY A 75 -5.58 -5.14 10.64
CA GLY A 75 -5.08 -4.32 9.53
C GLY A 75 -3.92 -3.42 9.91
N LEU A 76 -3.73 -3.23 11.22
CA LEU A 76 -2.53 -2.65 11.79
C LEU A 76 -1.41 -3.67 11.99
N ASP A 77 -1.66 -4.97 12.02
CA ASP A 77 -0.67 -6.01 12.31
C ASP A 77 -0.26 -6.84 11.08
N GLU A 78 -1.08 -6.80 10.02
CA GLU A 78 -0.80 -7.41 8.72
C GLU A 78 -0.23 -6.42 7.69
N ARG A 79 -0.11 -5.15 8.07
CA ARG A 79 0.51 -4.11 7.25
C ARG A 79 1.63 -3.41 8.00
N ARG A 80 2.75 -3.18 7.32
CA ARG A 80 3.85 -2.35 7.82
C ARG A 80 4.29 -1.39 6.74
N TYR A 81 4.57 -0.16 7.15
CA TYR A 81 5.13 0.86 6.28
C TYR A 81 6.53 1.20 6.75
N TYR A 82 7.50 1.13 5.83
CA TYR A 82 8.87 1.52 6.10
C TYR A 82 9.26 2.69 5.21
N GLN A 83 9.85 3.71 5.81
CA GLN A 83 10.57 4.76 5.09
C GLN A 83 12.03 4.34 4.98
N PHE A 84 12.56 4.32 3.77
CA PHE A 84 13.96 3.97 3.51
C PHE A 84 14.75 5.23 3.18
N GLU A 85 16.01 5.31 3.59
CA GLU A 85 16.94 6.33 3.15
C GLU A 85 17.90 5.74 2.12
N ILE A 86 17.86 6.25 0.90
CA ILE A 86 18.71 5.83 -0.20
C ILE A 86 19.41 7.02 -0.85
N GLY A 87 20.47 6.78 -1.60
CA GLY A 87 21.10 7.81 -2.43
C GLY A 87 20.22 8.18 -3.63
N GLU A 88 20.14 9.46 -3.97
CA GLU A 88 19.43 9.94 -5.15
C GLU A 88 20.28 9.77 -6.40
N ARG A 89 20.24 8.56 -6.98
CA ARG A 89 20.95 8.21 -8.22
C ARG A 89 20.15 7.19 -9.03
N ALA A 90 20.39 7.16 -10.34
CA ALA A 90 19.78 6.19 -11.25
C ALA A 90 19.95 4.76 -10.70
N GLY A 91 18.83 4.03 -10.63
CA GLY A 91 18.77 2.66 -10.15
C GLY A 91 18.66 2.46 -8.63
N SER A 92 18.85 3.48 -7.78
CA SER A 92 18.79 3.25 -6.31
C SER A 92 17.43 2.79 -5.79
N LEU A 93 16.33 3.27 -6.38
CA LEU A 93 14.99 2.75 -6.05
C LEU A 93 14.81 1.28 -6.47
N LEU A 94 15.42 0.87 -7.59
CA LEU A 94 15.40 -0.53 -8.00
C LEU A 94 16.28 -1.39 -7.10
N ASP A 95 17.49 -0.93 -6.77
CA ASP A 95 18.40 -1.63 -5.85
C ASP A 95 17.70 -1.86 -4.49
N LEU A 96 16.99 -0.86 -3.99
CA LEU A 96 16.15 -0.98 -2.79
C LEU A 96 15.09 -2.08 -2.96
N LEU A 97 14.29 -1.99 -4.02
CA LEU A 97 13.26 -2.97 -4.33
C LEU A 97 13.83 -4.39 -4.44
N GLU A 98 14.95 -4.59 -5.13
CA GLU A 98 15.61 -5.90 -5.22
C GLU A 98 16.09 -6.42 -3.86
N THR A 99 16.50 -5.53 -2.96
CA THR A 99 16.97 -5.88 -1.62
C THR A 99 15.80 -6.27 -0.70
N VAL A 100 14.67 -5.57 -0.78
CA VAL A 100 13.55 -5.71 0.18
C VAL A 100 12.40 -6.61 -0.29
N MET A 101 12.27 -6.88 -1.59
CA MET A 101 11.06 -7.49 -2.17
C MET A 101 10.93 -9.01 -2.08
N ASP A 102 11.89 -9.73 -1.51
CA ASP A 102 11.84 -11.20 -1.53
C ASP A 102 10.75 -11.76 -0.60
N GLY A 103 9.68 -12.27 -1.21
CA GLY A 103 8.62 -13.06 -0.57
C GLY A 103 7.45 -12.27 0.02
N ILE A 104 7.37 -10.95 -0.17
CA ILE A 104 6.36 -10.09 0.47
C ILE A 104 5.67 -9.19 -0.56
N ASN A 105 4.37 -8.99 -0.39
CA ASN A 105 3.56 -8.16 -1.27
C ASN A 105 3.73 -6.67 -0.94
N ILE A 106 3.95 -5.84 -1.96
CA ILE A 106 3.90 -4.38 -1.84
C ILE A 106 2.49 -3.93 -2.12
N ILE A 107 1.88 -3.24 -1.17
CA ILE A 107 0.54 -2.65 -1.30
C ILE A 107 0.57 -1.15 -1.51
N ASP A 108 1.72 -0.51 -1.28
CA ASP A 108 1.87 0.93 -1.37
C ASP A 108 3.32 1.33 -1.70
N PHE A 109 3.47 2.33 -2.55
CA PHE A 109 4.74 3.00 -2.82
C PHE A 109 4.51 4.51 -2.94
N GLN A 110 5.13 5.27 -2.04
CA GLN A 110 5.02 6.72 -1.96
C GLN A 110 6.42 7.35 -2.04
N TYR A 111 6.67 8.15 -3.08
CA TYR A 111 7.94 8.83 -3.26
C TYR A 111 7.79 10.09 -4.09
N GLY A 112 8.51 11.14 -3.68
CA GLY A 112 8.69 12.37 -4.42
C GLY A 112 10.05 12.97 -4.12
N LYS A 113 10.76 13.42 -5.16
CA LYS A 113 12.10 13.98 -5.01
C LYS A 113 12.03 15.32 -4.28
N THR A 114 12.67 15.37 -3.11
CA THR A 114 12.72 16.55 -2.22
C THR A 114 14.14 17.03 -1.94
N ASP A 115 15.14 16.19 -2.22
CA ASP A 115 16.57 16.48 -2.10
C ASP A 115 17.30 15.97 -3.36
N SER A 116 18.52 16.46 -3.59
CA SER A 116 19.31 16.13 -4.79
C SER A 116 20.34 15.02 -4.57
N HIS A 117 20.54 14.61 -3.32
CA HIS A 117 21.53 13.61 -2.91
C HIS A 117 20.91 12.43 -2.18
N ARG A 118 19.76 12.62 -1.52
CA ARG A 118 19.06 11.59 -0.74
C ARG A 118 17.60 11.47 -1.16
N ALA A 119 17.07 10.26 -1.03
CA ALA A 119 15.68 9.94 -1.29
C ALA A 119 15.08 9.22 -0.06
N TRP A 120 13.80 9.50 0.22
CA TRP A 120 13.06 8.88 1.33
C TRP A 120 11.77 8.18 0.89
N PRO A 121 11.83 7.16 0.01
CA PRO A 121 10.63 6.42 -0.39
C PRO A 121 9.99 5.71 0.82
N VAL A 122 8.67 5.72 0.86
CA VAL A 122 7.86 4.94 1.79
C VAL A 122 7.24 3.77 1.04
N ILE A 123 7.43 2.56 1.56
CA ILE A 123 6.89 1.32 0.97
C ILE A 123 6.00 0.65 2.01
N GLY A 124 4.77 0.33 1.61
CA GLY A 124 3.82 -0.45 2.39
C GLY A 124 3.85 -1.91 1.99
N PHE A 125 3.93 -2.78 2.99
CA PHE A 125 3.97 -4.23 2.85
C PHE A 125 2.74 -4.85 3.49
N GLU A 126 2.21 -5.90 2.88
CA GLU A 126 1.11 -6.70 3.43
C GLU A 126 1.51 -8.17 3.48
N ALA A 127 1.47 -8.75 4.68
CA ALA A 127 1.74 -10.17 4.92
C ALA A 127 1.24 -10.59 6.31
N SER A 128 1.36 -11.89 6.63
CA SER A 128 1.05 -12.35 7.98
C SER A 128 1.97 -11.70 9.03
N PRO A 129 1.54 -11.57 10.30
CA PRO A 129 2.35 -10.92 11.34
C PRO A 129 3.75 -11.54 11.48
N MET A 130 3.85 -12.88 11.37
CA MET A 130 5.13 -13.59 11.40
C MET A 130 6.04 -13.23 10.21
N ALA A 131 5.48 -13.08 9.01
CA ALA A 131 6.25 -12.69 7.83
C ALA A 131 6.73 -11.23 7.92
N LEU A 132 5.93 -10.33 8.49
CA LEU A 132 6.31 -8.94 8.75
C LEU A 132 7.39 -8.82 9.83
N GLU A 133 7.33 -9.63 10.88
CA GLU A 133 8.39 -9.70 11.88
C GLU A 133 9.71 -10.19 11.25
N MET A 134 9.65 -11.20 10.37
CA MET A 134 10.81 -11.66 9.61
C MET A 134 11.34 -10.59 8.65
N LEU A 135 10.46 -9.78 8.03
CA LEU A 135 10.86 -8.64 7.23
C LEU A 135 11.65 -7.64 8.05
N GLY A 136 11.13 -7.23 9.21
CA GLY A 136 11.82 -6.28 10.10
C GLY A 136 13.23 -6.75 10.44
N ARG A 137 13.38 -8.02 10.86
CA ARG A 137 14.69 -8.61 11.15
C ARG A 137 15.62 -8.62 9.94
N ARG A 138 15.12 -8.96 8.75
CA ARG A 138 15.91 -8.93 7.52
C ARG A 138 16.36 -7.51 7.17
N LEU A 139 15.49 -6.51 7.36
CA LEU A 139 15.84 -5.11 7.13
C LEU A 139 16.93 -4.64 8.09
N ASP A 140 16.87 -5.05 9.36
CA ASP A 140 17.90 -4.77 10.38
C ASP A 140 19.27 -5.37 10.01
N GLU A 141 19.29 -6.49 9.28
CA GLU A 141 20.52 -7.12 8.78
C GLU A 141 21.07 -6.45 7.51
N THR A 142 20.26 -5.61 6.83
CA THR A 142 20.72 -4.88 5.64
C THR A 142 21.47 -3.60 6.00
N SER A 143 22.26 -3.08 5.07
CA SER A 143 22.92 -1.76 5.21
C SER A 143 22.00 -0.58 4.88
N VAL A 144 20.74 -0.83 4.52
CA VAL A 144 19.80 0.20 4.12
C VAL A 144 19.16 0.81 5.36
N ALA A 145 19.42 2.09 5.59
CA ALA A 145 18.79 2.85 6.66
C ALA A 145 17.28 2.90 6.44
N HIS A 146 16.50 2.55 7.46
CA HIS A 146 15.04 2.50 7.38
C HIS A 146 14.40 2.85 8.73
N LYS A 147 13.12 3.20 8.68
CA LYS A 147 12.30 3.53 9.84
C LYS A 147 10.88 2.99 9.66
N ASP A 148 10.34 2.32 10.67
CA ASP A 148 8.91 1.99 10.72
C ASP A 148 8.10 3.29 10.87
N VAL A 149 7.23 3.51 9.90
CA VAL A 149 6.35 4.68 9.77
C VAL A 149 4.88 4.28 9.68
N THR A 150 4.54 3.06 10.11
CA THR A 150 3.19 2.48 10.01
C THR A 150 2.11 3.36 10.65
N LEU A 151 2.42 4.03 11.75
CA LEU A 151 1.48 4.86 12.51
C LEU A 151 1.54 6.36 12.18
N ARG A 152 2.31 6.75 11.14
CA ARG A 152 2.44 8.16 10.77
C ARG A 152 1.26 8.62 9.92
N GLU A 153 0.66 9.74 10.31
CA GLU A 153 -0.52 10.28 9.64
C GLU A 153 -0.21 10.72 8.21
N ASP A 154 0.99 11.25 7.94
CA ASP A 154 1.37 11.64 6.58
C ASP A 154 1.45 10.43 5.63
N VAL A 155 1.76 9.24 6.15
CA VAL A 155 1.75 7.99 5.38
C VAL A 155 0.32 7.48 5.20
N GLU A 156 -0.48 7.48 6.26
CA GLU A 156 -1.89 7.06 6.23
C GLU A 156 -2.71 7.90 5.24
N PHE A 157 -2.55 9.22 5.28
CA PHE A 157 -3.21 10.16 4.36
C PHE A 157 -2.49 10.35 3.03
N ARG A 158 -1.41 9.60 2.78
CA ARG A 158 -0.63 9.59 1.53
C ARG A 158 -0.12 10.97 1.09
N ILE A 159 0.45 11.74 2.00
CA ILE A 159 1.04 13.04 1.70
C ILE A 159 2.41 12.84 1.04
N ILE A 160 2.45 12.92 -0.29
CA ILE A 160 3.68 12.78 -1.07
C ILE A 160 4.28 14.16 -1.35
N ASN A 161 5.30 14.52 -0.58
CA ASN A 161 6.07 15.74 -0.78
C ASN A 161 7.02 15.59 -1.97
N TYR A 162 7.16 16.65 -2.77
CA TYR A 162 8.16 16.76 -3.83
C TYR A 162 8.47 18.24 -4.10
N ASN A 163 9.63 18.50 -4.71
CA ASN A 163 10.04 19.83 -5.13
C ASN A 163 10.26 19.84 -6.65
N PRO A 164 9.35 20.42 -7.45
CA PRO A 164 9.46 20.47 -8.90
C PRO A 164 10.74 21.13 -9.42
N ALA A 165 11.31 22.06 -8.66
CA ALA A 165 12.55 22.74 -9.03
C ALA A 165 13.76 21.78 -9.11
N LEU A 166 13.65 20.57 -8.55
CA LEU A 166 14.68 19.52 -8.62
C LEU A 166 14.52 18.58 -9.81
N PHE A 167 13.41 18.69 -10.57
CA PHE A 167 13.14 17.79 -11.69
C PHE A 167 13.90 18.23 -12.94
N ARG A 168 14.45 17.25 -13.66
CA ARG A 168 15.15 17.50 -14.93
C ARG A 168 14.40 16.90 -16.11
N LEU A 169 13.85 17.75 -16.98
CA LEU A 169 13.05 17.32 -18.15
C LEU A 169 11.95 16.30 -17.78
N PRO A 170 11.08 16.61 -16.80
CA PRO A 170 10.16 15.62 -16.27
C PRO A 170 9.16 15.10 -17.32
N TYR A 171 8.82 13.83 -17.20
CA TYR A 171 7.73 13.19 -17.93
C TYR A 171 6.87 12.41 -16.93
N PHE A 172 5.60 12.79 -16.80
CA PHE A 172 4.66 12.09 -15.93
C PHE A 172 3.66 11.26 -16.74
N ALA A 173 3.45 10.04 -16.29
CA ALA A 173 2.45 9.15 -16.85
C ALA A 173 1.83 8.25 -15.78
N ILE A 174 0.57 7.88 -16.02
CA ILE A 174 -0.07 6.76 -15.33
C ILE A 174 0.34 5.50 -16.09
N VAL A 175 1.03 4.61 -15.40
CA VAL A 175 1.56 3.35 -15.93
C VAL A 175 0.70 2.21 -15.41
N GLU A 176 0.27 1.33 -16.30
CA GLU A 176 -0.50 0.14 -15.97
C GLU A 176 0.40 -1.10 -15.95
N PHE A 177 0.29 -1.92 -14.92
CA PHE A 177 0.99 -3.21 -14.87
C PHE A 177 0.06 -4.29 -14.33
N PRO A 178 0.28 -5.57 -14.71
CA PRO A 178 -0.50 -6.67 -14.17
C PRO A 178 -0.35 -6.72 -12.65
N GLU A 179 -1.46 -6.91 -11.93
CA GLU A 179 -1.47 -6.97 -10.47
C GLU A 179 -0.99 -8.35 -9.99
N ARG A 180 0.32 -8.58 -10.11
CA ARG A 180 1.01 -9.77 -9.63
C ARG A 180 2.29 -9.40 -8.85
N ALA A 181 2.68 -10.28 -7.92
CA ALA A 181 3.94 -10.15 -7.21
C ALA A 181 5.11 -9.95 -8.19
N GLY A 182 5.94 -8.94 -7.90
CA GLY A 182 7.12 -8.60 -8.71
C GLY A 182 6.86 -7.83 -10.01
N ALA A 183 5.61 -7.56 -10.42
CA ALA A 183 5.34 -6.80 -11.66
C ALA A 183 5.96 -5.40 -11.64
N LEU A 184 5.87 -4.72 -10.49
CA LEU A 184 6.49 -3.42 -10.28
C LEU A 184 8.01 -3.49 -10.44
N ARG A 185 8.66 -4.48 -9.83
CA ARG A 185 10.11 -4.72 -9.97
C ARG A 185 10.51 -4.95 -11.42
N ASP A 186 9.75 -5.78 -12.14
CA ASP A 186 10.02 -6.10 -13.54
C ASP A 186 9.88 -4.86 -14.44
N PHE A 187 8.94 -3.97 -14.12
CA PHE A 187 8.85 -2.66 -14.76
C PHE A 187 10.06 -1.78 -14.45
N MET A 188 10.40 -1.61 -13.18
CA MET A 188 11.54 -0.78 -12.73
C MET A 188 12.86 -1.27 -13.31
N ARG A 189 13.05 -2.60 -13.42
CA ARG A 189 14.22 -3.23 -14.05
C ARG A 189 14.41 -2.80 -15.50
N ARG A 190 13.33 -2.69 -16.27
CA ARG A 190 13.37 -2.26 -17.67
C ARG A 190 13.65 -0.76 -17.83
N ALA A 191 13.19 0.05 -16.87
CA ALA A 191 13.37 1.50 -16.90
C ALA A 191 14.74 1.96 -16.35
N ARG A 192 15.45 1.10 -15.59
CA ARG A 192 16.68 1.41 -14.83
C ARG A 192 17.71 2.24 -15.60
N ASP A 193 18.01 1.84 -16.84
CA ASP A 193 19.12 2.40 -17.61
C ASP A 193 18.68 3.56 -18.53
N MET A 194 17.39 3.90 -18.53
CA MET A 194 16.81 4.86 -19.47
C MET A 194 16.28 6.13 -18.80
N ALA A 195 15.89 6.04 -17.53
CA ALA A 195 15.27 7.15 -16.81
C ALA A 195 15.58 7.08 -15.31
N SER A 196 15.72 8.25 -14.68
CA SER A 196 15.62 8.36 -13.22
C SER A 196 14.17 8.65 -12.84
N ILE A 197 13.77 8.28 -11.62
CA ILE A 197 12.41 8.49 -11.14
C ILE A 197 12.46 9.66 -10.16
N CYS A 198 11.62 10.67 -10.40
CA CYS A 198 11.47 11.83 -9.52
C CYS A 198 10.16 11.81 -8.73
N TYR A 199 9.22 10.92 -9.08
CA TYR A 199 7.94 10.77 -8.38
C TYR A 199 7.37 9.36 -8.59
N PHE A 200 6.80 8.78 -7.54
CA PHE A 200 6.15 7.47 -7.57
C PHE A 200 4.96 7.46 -6.61
N ASN A 201 3.76 7.24 -7.13
CA ASN A 201 2.55 7.04 -6.33
C ASN A 201 1.81 5.79 -6.81
N TYR A 202 1.80 4.76 -5.97
CA TYR A 202 1.08 3.52 -6.19
C TYR A 202 0.40 3.04 -4.92
N ALA A 203 -0.80 2.51 -5.06
CA ALA A 203 -1.48 1.74 -4.04
C ALA A 203 -2.20 0.57 -4.72
N THR A 204 -2.16 -0.60 -4.11
CA THR A 204 -2.98 -1.74 -4.51
C THR A 204 -4.46 -1.36 -4.35
N THR A 205 -5.22 -1.58 -5.42
CA THR A 205 -6.67 -1.35 -5.45
C THR A 205 -7.46 -2.65 -5.34
N GLY A 206 -6.79 -3.81 -5.43
CA GLY A 206 -7.44 -5.12 -5.48
C GLY A 206 -8.09 -5.41 -6.84
N GLU A 207 -7.75 -4.61 -7.87
CA GLU A 207 -8.17 -4.85 -9.24
C GLU A 207 -7.28 -5.92 -9.89
N GLN A 208 -7.50 -6.23 -11.17
CA GLN A 208 -6.57 -7.10 -11.93
C GLN A 208 -5.40 -6.32 -12.53
N VAL A 209 -5.49 -4.98 -12.54
CA VAL A 209 -4.54 -4.08 -13.19
C VAL A 209 -4.16 -2.98 -12.21
N GLY A 210 -2.92 -3.05 -11.73
CA GLY A 210 -2.33 -2.00 -10.90
C GLY A 210 -2.04 -0.76 -11.74
N ARG A 211 -2.26 0.42 -11.16
CA ARG A 211 -1.95 1.71 -11.78
C ARG A 211 -1.03 2.51 -10.87
N ALA A 212 0.09 2.99 -11.41
CA ALA A 212 0.98 3.90 -10.70
C ALA A 212 1.09 5.22 -11.45
N LEU A 213 1.00 6.34 -10.73
CA LEU A 213 1.43 7.62 -11.25
C LEU A 213 2.94 7.75 -11.06
N MET A 214 3.68 7.87 -12.16
CA MET A 214 5.14 7.92 -12.15
C MET A 214 5.64 9.19 -12.84
N GLY A 215 6.63 9.83 -12.22
CA GLY A 215 7.42 10.92 -12.78
C GLY A 215 8.82 10.41 -13.10
N PHE A 216 9.22 10.57 -14.35
CA PHE A 216 10.54 10.23 -14.86
C PHE A 216 11.31 11.50 -15.20
N GLU A 217 12.62 11.51 -14.99
CA GLU A 217 13.50 12.63 -15.32
C GLU A 217 14.71 12.15 -16.14
N PHE A 218 15.27 13.06 -16.95
CA PHE A 218 16.27 12.75 -17.96
C PHE A 218 17.35 13.82 -18.03
N ASP A 219 18.58 13.40 -18.32
CA ASP A 219 19.70 14.31 -18.46
C ASP A 219 19.67 15.13 -19.76
N SER A 220 19.01 14.61 -20.79
CA SER A 220 18.88 15.26 -22.10
C SER A 220 17.56 14.92 -22.77
N GLU A 221 17.13 15.77 -23.69
CA GLU A 221 15.92 15.52 -24.49
C GLU A 221 16.09 14.26 -25.36
N ASP A 222 17.30 13.97 -25.83
CA ASP A 222 17.59 12.74 -26.59
C ASP A 222 17.39 11.47 -25.75
N ALA A 223 17.80 11.48 -24.46
CA ALA A 223 17.52 10.39 -23.54
C ALA A 223 16.01 10.21 -23.30
N ARG A 224 15.30 11.32 -23.10
CA ARG A 224 13.83 11.34 -22.98
C ARG A 224 13.15 10.74 -24.20
N GLN A 225 13.54 11.15 -25.41
CA GLN A 225 12.98 10.64 -26.65
C GLN A 225 13.28 9.15 -26.87
N ARG A 226 14.48 8.68 -26.51
CA ARG A 226 14.80 7.24 -26.53
C ARG A 226 13.89 6.44 -25.60
N PHE A 227 13.69 6.91 -24.37
CA PHE A 227 12.81 6.27 -23.41
C PHE A 227 11.36 6.22 -23.90
N LEU A 228 10.84 7.32 -24.45
CA LEU A 228 9.48 7.37 -24.99
C LEU A 228 9.29 6.38 -26.14
N ARG A 229 10.24 6.30 -27.08
CA ARG A 229 10.21 5.30 -28.17
C ARG A 229 10.23 3.88 -27.62
N HIS A 230 11.10 3.60 -26.64
CA HIS A 230 11.15 2.27 -26.01
C HIS A 230 9.80 1.90 -25.37
N LEU A 231 9.15 2.85 -24.70
CA LEU A 231 7.84 2.63 -24.11
C LEU A 231 6.74 2.41 -25.15
N ASP A 232 6.84 3.00 -26.34
CA ASP A 232 5.87 2.80 -27.43
C ASP A 232 5.99 1.42 -28.08
N GLU A 233 7.22 0.92 -28.22
CA GLU A 233 7.48 -0.36 -28.88
C GLU A 233 7.27 -1.55 -27.94
N ASN A 234 7.72 -1.44 -26.68
CA ASN A 234 7.84 -2.57 -25.76
C ASN A 234 7.39 -2.26 -24.32
N GLY A 235 6.87 -1.05 -24.08
CA GLY A 235 6.47 -0.60 -22.76
C GLY A 235 5.11 -1.10 -22.30
N PRO A 236 4.81 -0.99 -21.00
CA PRO A 236 3.46 -1.17 -20.51
C PRO A 236 2.49 -0.15 -21.11
N ARG A 237 1.19 -0.44 -21.01
CA ARG A 237 0.15 0.56 -21.27
C ARG A 237 0.38 1.76 -20.35
N ARG A 238 0.28 2.95 -20.93
CA ARG A 238 0.49 4.20 -20.20
C ARG A 238 -0.40 5.30 -20.73
N ARG A 239 -0.69 6.26 -19.86
CA ARG A 239 -1.38 7.50 -20.21
C ARG A 239 -0.57 8.69 -19.69
N PRO A 240 0.02 9.51 -20.57
CA PRO A 240 0.66 10.77 -20.16
C PRO A 240 -0.33 11.67 -19.41
N LEU A 241 0.16 12.47 -18.46
CA LEU A 241 -0.65 13.51 -17.85
C LEU A 241 -0.94 14.65 -18.84
N SER A 242 -2.09 15.31 -18.69
CA SER A 242 -2.44 16.47 -19.50
C SER A 242 -1.57 17.67 -19.12
N MET A 243 -1.39 18.60 -20.06
CA MET A 243 -0.62 19.83 -19.81
C MET A 243 -1.21 20.68 -18.69
N GLU A 244 -2.55 20.70 -18.55
CA GLU A 244 -3.23 21.38 -17.45
C GLU A 244 -2.81 20.82 -16.09
N VAL A 245 -2.83 19.48 -15.93
CA VAL A 245 -2.40 18.82 -14.70
C VAL A 245 -0.91 19.05 -14.46
N LEU A 246 -0.08 18.93 -15.50
CA LEU A 246 1.35 19.19 -15.40
C LEU A 246 1.64 20.62 -14.91
N SER A 247 0.91 21.62 -15.41
CA SER A 247 1.08 23.02 -14.98
C SER A 247 0.67 23.30 -13.53
N ALA A 248 -0.12 22.41 -12.92
CA ALA A 248 -0.50 22.52 -11.52
C ALA A 248 0.49 21.84 -10.57
N ILE A 249 1.32 20.92 -11.07
CA ILE A 249 2.25 20.10 -10.28
C ILE A 249 3.73 20.38 -10.57
N LEU A 250 4.04 21.21 -11.56
CA LEU A 250 5.40 21.61 -11.94
C LEU A 250 5.60 23.12 -11.71
#